data_AF-A0A9D5UKY8-F1
#
_entry.id   AF-A0A9D5UKY8-F1
#
_cell.length_a   1.000
_cell.length_b   1.000
_cell.length_c   1.000
_cell.angle_alpha   90.00
_cell.angle_beta   90.00
_cell.angle_gamma   90.00
#
_symmetry.space_group_name_H-M   'P 1'
#
loop_
_entity.id
_entity.type
_entity.pdbx_description
1 polymer ?
#
loop_
_entity_poly.entity_id
_entity_poly.type
_entity_poly.pdbx_seq_one_letter_code
_entity_poly.pdbx_strand_id
1 'polypeptide(L)'
;MDRQARKKEAIHTHINASLAALNVLKFEDALIKENHGETVVSIASWKRRKFNQHFMKIIFSKLDIGPSDEKVSQVISELEEYGARAA
;
A
#
# COMPACT_ATOMS: atom_id res chain seq x y z
N MET A 1 3.63 -11.45 23.61
CA MET A 1 2.28 -11.42 24.20
C MET A 1 1.31 -10.91 23.15
N ASP A 2 0.42 -11.75 22.64
CA ASP A 2 -0.68 -11.30 21.79
C ASP A 2 -1.67 -10.49 22.63
N ARG A 3 -1.69 -9.17 22.41
CA ARG A 3 -2.61 -8.27 23.09
C ARG A 3 -3.95 -8.30 22.36
N GLN A 4 -4.82 -9.21 22.77
CA GLN A 4 -6.22 -9.18 22.36
C GLN A 4 -6.90 -7.97 23.01
N ALA A 5 -7.48 -7.09 22.20
CA ALA A 5 -8.33 -6.00 22.68
C ALA A 5 -9.58 -6.60 23.34
N ARG A 6 -9.78 -6.34 24.64
CA ARG A 6 -10.94 -6.85 25.41
C ARG A 6 -11.98 -5.76 25.71
N LYS A 7 -11.62 -4.50 25.56
CA LYS A 7 -12.52 -3.35 25.75
C LYS A 7 -13.34 -3.13 24.49
N LYS A 8 -14.64 -2.87 24.65
CA LYS A 8 -15.57 -2.63 23.55
C LYS A 8 -15.05 -1.55 22.59
N GLU A 9 -14.60 -0.43 23.14
CA GLU A 9 -14.13 0.73 22.38
C GLU A 9 -12.89 0.40 21.54
N ALA A 10 -11.96 -0.36 22.12
CA ALA A 10 -10.76 -0.82 21.42
C ALA A 10 -11.12 -1.75 20.26
N ILE A 11 -12.04 -2.69 20.47
CA ILE A 11 -12.52 -3.62 19.42
C ILE A 11 -13.18 -2.83 18.29
N HIS A 12 -14.11 -1.92 18.59
CA HIS A 12 -14.75 -1.06 17.58
C HIS A 12 -13.73 -0.25 16.79
N THR A 13 -12.73 0.32 17.48
CA THR A 13 -11.67 1.09 16.84
C THR A 13 -10.86 0.24 15.87
N HIS A 14 -10.45 -0.97 16.28
CA HIS A 14 -9.72 -1.89 15.40
C HIS A 14 -10.53 -2.31 14.17
N ILE A 15 -11.82 -2.63 14.36
CA ILE A 15 -12.71 -3.01 13.26
C ILE A 15 -12.91 -1.85 12.29
N ASN A 16 -13.25 -0.67 12.80
CA ASN A 16 -13.48 0.52 11.98
C ASN A 16 -12.22 0.93 11.21
N ALA A 17 -11.05 0.90 11.86
CA ALA A 17 -9.77 1.19 11.21
C ALA A 17 -9.44 0.16 10.11
N SER A 18 -9.71 -1.13 10.36
CA SER A 18 -9.47 -2.19 9.38
C SER A 18 -10.39 -2.07 8.17
N LEU A 19 -11.67 -1.77 8.38
CA LEU A 19 -12.63 -1.55 7.30
C LEU A 19 -12.32 -0.28 6.50
N ALA A 20 -11.94 0.81 7.19
CA ALA A 20 -11.51 2.03 6.51
C ALA A 20 -10.26 1.78 5.64
N ALA A 21 -9.26 1.08 6.17
CA ALA A 21 -8.06 0.72 5.41
C ALA A 21 -8.40 -0.15 4.18
N LEU A 22 -9.29 -1.13 4.34
CA LEU A 22 -9.74 -1.97 3.22
C LEU A 22 -10.49 -1.14 2.16
N ASN A 23 -11.35 -0.21 2.57
CA ASN A 23 -12.10 0.64 1.64
C ASN A 23 -11.19 1.58 0.86
N VAL A 24 -10.21 2.21 1.52
CA VAL A 24 -9.21 3.06 0.86
C VAL A 24 -8.40 2.25 -0.16
N LEU A 25 -7.96 1.04 0.22
CA LEU A 25 -7.21 0.15 -0.66
C LEU A 25 -8.03 -0.25 -1.89
N LYS A 26 -9.29 -0.66 -1.71
CA LYS A 26 -10.18 -1.01 -2.83
C LYS A 26 -10.45 0.18 -3.75
N PHE A 27 -10.60 1.37 -3.19
CA PHE A 27 -10.81 2.58 -3.95
C PHE A 27 -9.59 2.90 -4.83
N GLU A 28 -8.38 2.83 -4.26
CA GLU A 28 -7.14 3.05 -5.01
C GLU A 28 -6.93 2.00 -6.11
N ASP A 29 -7.26 0.73 -5.83
CA ASP A 29 -7.21 -0.36 -6.82
C ASP A 29 -8.17 -0.14 -7.99
N ALA A 30 -9.40 0.28 -7.73
CA ALA A 30 -10.37 0.61 -8.76
C ALA A 30 -9.91 1.79 -9.63
N LEU A 31 -9.29 2.81 -9.04
CA LEU A 31 -8.74 3.96 -9.77
C LEU A 31 -7.60 3.55 -10.70
N ILE A 32 -6.67 2.72 -10.24
CA ILE A 32 -5.51 2.29 -11.06
C ILE A 32 -5.94 1.38 -12.21
N LYS A 33 -6.90 0.49 -11.96
CA LYS A 33 -7.42 -0.42 -12.99
C LYS A 33 -8.39 0.26 -13.94
N GLU A 34 -8.80 1.50 -13.65
CA GLU A 34 -9.91 2.21 -14.31
C GLU A 34 -11.18 1.34 -14.40
N ASN A 35 -11.40 0.50 -13.38
CA ASN A 35 -12.47 -0.48 -13.36
C ASN A 35 -13.17 -0.45 -11.99
N HIS A 36 -14.44 -0.03 -12.02
CA HIS A 36 -15.30 0.04 -10.84
C HIS A 36 -16.20 -1.18 -10.67
N GLY A 37 -16.05 -2.20 -11.52
CA GLY A 37 -16.72 -3.49 -11.38
C GLY A 37 -16.09 -4.40 -10.32
N GLU A 38 -16.64 -5.60 -10.19
CA GLU A 38 -16.09 -6.62 -9.28
C GLU A 38 -14.73 -7.10 -9.79
N THR A 39 -13.68 -6.79 -9.04
CA THR A 39 -12.33 -7.29 -9.31
C THR A 39 -11.69 -7.87 -8.06
N VAL A 40 -10.78 -8.83 -8.27
CA VAL A 40 -10.01 -9.41 -7.18
C VAL A 40 -8.96 -8.39 -6.72
N VAL A 41 -8.93 -8.15 -5.41
CA VAL A 41 -7.97 -7.25 -4.76
C VAL A 41 -7.08 -8.06 -3.81
N SER A 42 -5.80 -8.19 -4.16
CA SER A 42 -4.82 -8.89 -3.33
C SER A 42 -4.26 -7.95 -2.24
N ILE A 43 -4.71 -8.12 -1.00
CA ILE A 43 -4.20 -7.37 0.16
C ILE A 43 -2.67 -7.57 0.30
N ALA A 44 -2.17 -8.77 0.00
CA ALA A 44 -0.74 -9.06 0.08
C ALA A 44 0.07 -8.26 -0.95
N SER A 45 -0.39 -8.20 -2.20
CA SER A 45 0.27 -7.43 -3.26
C SER A 45 0.25 -5.93 -2.94
N TRP A 46 -0.89 -5.41 -2.48
CA TRP A 46 -1.03 -4.02 -2.05
C TRP A 46 -0.14 -3.65 -0.87
N LYS A 47 -0.06 -4.53 0.13
CA LYS A 47 0.84 -4.33 1.28
C LYS A 47 2.30 -4.23 0.84
N ARG A 48 2.74 -5.10 -0.08
CA ARG A 48 4.11 -5.05 -0.63
C ARG A 48 4.34 -3.76 -1.42
N ARG A 49 3.42 -3.39 -2.30
CA ARG A 49 3.54 -2.16 -3.09
C ARG A 49 3.63 -0.91 -2.20
N LYS A 50 2.75 -0.77 -1.21
CA LYS A 50 2.81 0.36 -0.25
C LYS A 50 4.09 0.35 0.57
N PHE A 51 4.57 -0.82 0.96
CA PHE A 51 5.87 -0.95 1.63
C PHE A 51 7.01 -0.47 0.74
N ASN A 52 7.06 -0.94 -0.52
CA ASN A 52 8.09 -0.55 -1.48
C ASN A 52 8.09 0.97 -1.71
N GLN A 53 6.91 1.56 -1.96
CA GLN A 53 6.72 3.01 -2.10
C GLN A 53 7.30 3.78 -0.90
N HIS A 54 6.97 3.35 0.32
CA HIS A 54 7.47 3.99 1.53
C HIS A 54 8.98 3.81 1.71
N PHE A 55 9.49 2.61 1.44
CA PHE A 55 10.91 2.29 1.56
C PHE A 55 11.75 3.11 0.57
N MET A 56 11.30 3.22 -0.67
CA MET A 56 11.94 4.06 -1.69
C MET A 56 11.95 5.53 -1.27
N LYS A 57 10.82 6.05 -0.79
CA LYS A 57 10.77 7.43 -0.29
C LYS A 57 11.83 7.69 0.79
N ILE A 58 12.06 6.73 1.69
CA ILE A 58 13.13 6.83 2.70
C ILE A 58 14.52 6.80 2.06
N ILE A 59 14.78 5.86 1.15
CA ILE A 59 16.09 5.73 0.48
C ILE A 59 16.42 7.01 -0.30
N PHE A 60 15.53 7.44 -1.19
CA PHE A 60 15.75 8.61 -2.03
C PHE A 60 15.90 9.88 -1.19
N SER A 61 15.13 10.03 -0.11
CA SER A 61 15.31 11.14 0.83
C SER A 61 16.66 11.10 1.54
N LYS A 62 17.19 9.91 1.87
CA LYS A 62 18.52 9.78 2.50
C LYS A 62 19.67 10.01 1.54
N LEU A 63 19.47 9.72 0.26
CA LEU A 63 20.46 9.91 -0.81
C LEU A 63 20.37 11.30 -1.47
N ASP A 64 19.41 12.14 -1.05
CA ASP A 64 19.12 13.45 -1.63
C ASP A 64 18.85 13.40 -3.16
N ILE A 65 18.19 12.32 -3.59
CA ILE A 65 17.82 12.10 -4.99
C ILE A 65 16.36 12.53 -5.17
N GLY A 66 16.15 13.57 -5.98
CA GLY A 66 14.81 14.02 -6.36
C GLY A 66 14.18 13.13 -7.44
N PRO A 67 12.84 12.95 -7.45
CA PRO A 67 12.13 12.22 -8.51
C PRO A 67 12.05 12.98 -9.84
N SER A 68 12.73 14.12 -9.95
CA SER A 68 12.70 15.02 -11.11
C SER A 68 13.41 14.45 -12.34
N ASP A 69 14.28 13.46 -12.17
CA ASP A 69 14.92 12.75 -13.27
C ASP A 69 14.01 11.61 -13.76
N GLU A 70 13.73 11.60 -15.06
CA GLU A 70 12.89 10.60 -15.73
C GLU A 70 13.39 9.17 -15.47
N LYS A 71 14.70 8.96 -15.40
CA LYS A 71 15.28 7.65 -15.09
C LYS A 71 14.97 7.19 -13.68
N VAL A 72 15.01 8.12 -12.72
CA VAL A 72 14.68 7.85 -11.33
C VAL A 72 13.20 7.51 -11.21
N SER A 73 12.33 8.22 -11.93
CA SER A 73 10.88 7.92 -11.96
C SER A 73 10.59 6.52 -12.53
N GLN A 74 11.27 6.10 -13.60
CA GLN A 74 11.10 4.77 -14.17
C GLN A 74 11.53 3.67 -13.18
N VAL A 75 12.70 3.82 -12.56
CA VAL A 75 13.20 2.89 -11.54
C VAL A 75 12.26 2.81 -10.35
N ILE A 76 11.69 3.95 -9.90
CA ILE A 76 10.68 3.98 -8.85
C ILE A 76 9.48 3.10 -9.25
N SER A 77 8.90 3.32 -10.43
CA SER A 77 7.73 2.57 -10.88
C SER A 77 7.98 1.06 -10.96
N GLU A 78 9.18 0.63 -11.39
CA GLU A 78 9.55 -0.79 -11.42
C GLU A 78 9.66 -1.38 -10.01
N LEU A 79 10.32 -0.67 -9.11
CA LEU A 79 10.52 -1.10 -7.73
C LEU A 79 9.22 -1.08 -6.91
N GLU A 80 8.23 -0.24 -7.26
CA GLU A 80 6.91 -0.27 -6.64
C GLU A 80 6.24 -1.64 -6.81
N GLU A 81 6.35 -2.23 -7.99
CA GLU A 81 5.72 -3.50 -8.35
C GLU A 81 6.58 -4.73 -7.96
N TYR A 82 7.79 -4.52 -7.42
CA TYR A 82 8.70 -5.59 -7.04
C TYR A 82 8.05 -6.54 -6.01
N GLY A 83 7.94 -7.82 -6.37
CA GLY A 83 7.32 -8.85 -5.54
C GLY A 83 5.80 -8.72 -5.36
N ALA A 84 5.16 -7.71 -5.96
CA ALA A 84 3.70 -7.56 -5.97
C ALA A 84 3.03 -8.43 -7.05
N ARG A 85 3.75 -8.67 -8.17
CA ARG A 85 3.32 -9.47 -9.34
C ARG A 85 3.77 -10.94 -9.30
N ALA A 86 4.48 -11.36 -8.26
CA ALA A 86 4.88 -12.76 -8.05
C ALA A 86 3.96 -13.39 -6.98
N ALA A 87 2.75 -13.77 -7.40
CA ALA A 87 1.85 -14.67 -6.67
C ALA A 87 0.86 -15.29 -7.67
#